data_AF-A0A352X941-F1
#
_entry.id   AF-A0A352X941-F1
#
_cell.length_a   1.000
_cell.length_b   1.000
_cell.length_c   1.000
_cell.angle_alpha   90.00
_cell.angle_beta   90.00
_cell.angle_gamma   90.00
#
_symmetry.space_group_name_H-M   'P 1'
#
loop_
_entity.id
_entity.type
_entity.pdbx_description
1 polymer ?
#
loop_
_entity_poly.entity_id
_entity_poly.type
_entity_poly.pdbx_seq_one_letter_code
_entity_poly.pdbx_strand_id
1 'polypeptide(L)'
;LIEAFQRLQPEGWKLVLVGGSSDTREYATKLIDLADNNPNIVFTGEVPSYLVGEIVQKAGLFVLPSQIEGLPLALLEAMGGGVPTLASNIPVHLQLIANNRGLLFPVNDLEACTNSLNWAINHPQELAVMAKNAQEYIEADYNWEKITTETLGLYKQLCAKPQGARNRLIDAIAKNYHRGNMEIID
;
A
#
# COMPACT_ATOMS: atom_id res chain seq x y z
N LEU A 1 8.11 -10.48 -9.54
CA LEU A 1 8.94 -10.64 -8.32
C LEU A 1 9.61 -12.01 -8.27
N ILE A 2 8.87 -13.12 -8.26
CA ILE A 2 9.45 -14.49 -8.31
C ILE A 2 10.47 -14.62 -9.44
N GLU A 3 10.09 -14.23 -10.67
CA GLU A 3 11.01 -14.27 -11.83
C GLU A 3 12.27 -13.44 -11.63
N ALA A 4 12.15 -12.24 -11.04
CA ALA A 4 13.30 -11.37 -10.79
C ALA A 4 14.27 -12.00 -9.76
N PHE A 5 13.72 -12.58 -8.69
CA PHE A 5 14.48 -13.28 -7.67
C PHE A 5 15.16 -14.54 -8.22
N GLN A 6 14.45 -15.31 -9.07
CA GLN A 6 15.01 -16.47 -9.75
C GLN A 6 16.14 -16.13 -10.72
N ARG A 7 16.03 -15.02 -11.46
CA ARG A 7 17.11 -14.54 -12.35
C ARG A 7 18.35 -14.14 -11.56
N LEU A 8 18.15 -13.51 -10.41
CA LEU A 8 19.24 -12.98 -9.61
C LEU A 8 19.96 -14.04 -8.77
N GLN A 9 19.23 -15.04 -8.26
CA GLN A 9 19.74 -16.08 -7.35
C GLN A 9 20.64 -15.51 -6.22
N PRO A 10 20.18 -14.52 -5.46
CA PRO A 10 21.02 -13.84 -4.49
C PRO A 10 21.43 -14.79 -3.35
N GLU A 11 22.74 -14.93 -3.13
CA GLU A 11 23.29 -15.79 -2.08
C GLU A 11 22.89 -15.29 -0.68
N GLY A 12 22.44 -16.20 0.18
CA GLY A 12 22.06 -15.88 1.56
C GLY A 12 20.68 -15.22 1.71
N TRP A 13 19.96 -14.96 0.62
CA TRP A 13 18.62 -14.38 0.65
C TRP A 13 17.53 -15.41 0.40
N LYS A 14 16.36 -15.16 0.99
CA LYS A 14 15.12 -15.90 0.71
C LYS A 14 14.01 -14.92 0.33
N LEU A 15 13.22 -15.28 -0.68
CA LEU A 15 11.97 -14.62 -0.99
C LEU A 15 10.85 -15.29 -0.19
N VAL A 16 10.30 -14.58 0.79
CA VAL A 16 9.18 -15.07 1.60
C VAL A 16 7.90 -14.42 1.12
N LEU A 17 6.95 -15.23 0.66
CA LEU A 17 5.63 -14.82 0.21
C LEU A 17 4.61 -15.19 1.30
N VAL A 18 4.11 -14.17 1.98
CA VAL A 18 3.18 -14.30 3.10
C VAL A 18 1.75 -14.02 2.64
N GLY A 19 0.83 -14.93 2.95
CA GLY A 19 -0.57 -14.84 2.55
C GLY A 19 -1.04 -16.09 1.81
N GLY A 20 -2.35 -16.30 1.84
CA GLY A 20 -3.02 -17.36 1.08
C GLY A 20 -3.20 -17.00 -0.39
N SER A 21 -3.75 -17.94 -1.16
CA SER A 21 -4.21 -17.67 -2.52
C SER A 21 -5.53 -16.89 -2.47
N SER A 22 -5.45 -15.56 -2.37
CA SER A 22 -6.62 -14.67 -2.52
C SER A 22 -7.11 -14.58 -3.98
N ASP A 23 -6.29 -15.06 -4.92
CA ASP A 23 -6.60 -15.18 -6.34
C ASP A 23 -7.14 -16.59 -6.66
N THR A 24 -7.40 -16.84 -7.95
CA THR A 24 -7.78 -18.14 -8.48
C THR A 24 -6.74 -19.21 -8.16
N ARG A 25 -7.20 -20.47 -7.99
CA ARG A 25 -6.32 -21.64 -7.85
C ARG A 25 -5.31 -21.74 -9.00
N GLU A 26 -5.73 -21.38 -10.21
CA GLU A 26 -4.87 -21.37 -11.40
C GLU A 26 -3.69 -20.42 -11.25
N TYR A 27 -3.93 -19.20 -10.76
CA TYR A 27 -2.86 -18.24 -10.51
C TYR A 27 -1.90 -18.73 -9.41
N ALA A 28 -2.43 -19.29 -8.33
CA ALA A 28 -1.61 -19.87 -7.26
C ALA A 28 -0.71 -21.01 -7.78
N THR A 29 -1.26 -21.94 -8.57
CA THR A 29 -0.47 -23.00 -9.21
C THR A 29 0.61 -22.42 -10.12
N LYS A 30 0.27 -21.42 -10.94
CA LYS A 30 1.25 -20.74 -11.80
C LYS A 30 2.40 -20.13 -11.02
N LEU A 31 2.15 -19.53 -9.85
CA LEU A 31 3.20 -18.97 -8.99
C LEU A 31 4.11 -20.06 -8.39
N ILE A 32 3.54 -21.20 -8.01
CA ILE A 32 4.30 -22.35 -7.50
C ILE A 32 5.18 -22.92 -8.60
N ASP A 33 4.63 -23.11 -9.81
CA ASP A 33 5.38 -23.57 -10.98
C ASP A 33 6.51 -22.59 -11.35
N LEU A 34 6.21 -21.28 -11.30
CA LEU A 34 7.20 -20.21 -11.49
C LEU A 34 8.31 -20.25 -10.45
N ALA A 35 8.06 -20.74 -9.23
CA ALA A 35 9.11 -20.86 -8.23
C ALA A 35 10.05 -22.04 -8.50
N ASP A 36 9.65 -22.99 -9.36
CA ASP A 36 10.45 -24.11 -9.88
C ASP A 36 11.22 -24.88 -8.78
N ASN A 37 10.53 -25.22 -7.69
CA ASN A 37 11.11 -25.92 -6.53
C ASN A 37 12.35 -25.22 -5.91
N ASN A 38 12.54 -23.92 -6.14
CA ASN A 38 13.66 -23.17 -5.58
C ASN A 38 13.52 -23.10 -4.05
N PRO A 39 14.45 -23.67 -3.27
CA PRO A 39 14.35 -23.72 -1.80
C PRO A 39 14.47 -22.34 -1.14
N ASN A 40 14.90 -21.33 -1.89
CA ASN A 40 14.99 -19.95 -1.41
C ASN A 40 13.70 -19.15 -1.67
N ILE A 41 12.66 -19.74 -2.25
CA ILE A 41 11.33 -19.14 -2.41
C ILE A 41 10.36 -19.87 -1.49
N VAL A 42 9.87 -19.17 -0.47
CA VAL A 42 9.06 -19.75 0.59
C VAL A 42 7.65 -19.17 0.52
N PHE A 43 6.67 -20.02 0.23
CA PHE A 43 5.26 -19.69 0.38
C PHE A 43 4.82 -20.12 1.78
N THR A 44 4.47 -19.17 2.65
CA THR A 44 4.04 -19.51 4.02
C THR A 44 2.58 -19.96 4.08
N GLY A 45 1.80 -19.64 3.04
CA GLY A 45 0.34 -19.65 3.12
C GLY A 45 -0.17 -18.57 4.07
N GLU A 46 -1.41 -18.73 4.52
CA GLU A 46 -1.98 -17.86 5.55
C GLU A 46 -1.29 -18.09 6.89
N VAL A 47 -0.87 -17.00 7.52
CA VAL A 47 -0.31 -17.01 8.87
C VAL A 47 -1.10 -16.04 9.75
N PRO A 48 -1.15 -16.26 11.07
CA PRO A 48 -1.74 -15.29 12.00
C PRO A 48 -1.16 -13.90 11.84
N SER A 49 -1.99 -12.86 11.97
CA SER A 49 -1.58 -11.46 11.74
C SER A 49 -0.36 -11.03 12.56
N TYR A 50 -0.20 -11.53 13.78
CA TYR A 50 0.98 -11.21 14.61
C TYR A 50 2.29 -11.75 14.00
N LEU A 51 2.25 -12.89 13.31
CA LEU A 51 3.42 -13.43 12.61
C LEU A 51 3.75 -12.64 11.35
N VAL A 52 2.76 -12.07 10.67
CA VAL A 52 3.01 -11.21 9.50
C VAL A 52 3.90 -10.04 9.90
N GLY A 53 3.56 -9.36 10.99
CA GLY A 53 4.35 -8.25 11.53
C GLY A 53 5.78 -8.69 11.88
N GLU A 54 5.94 -9.83 12.56
CA GLU A 54 7.28 -10.35 12.88
C GLU A 54 8.11 -10.70 11.64
N ILE A 55 7.49 -11.28 10.60
CA ILE A 55 8.17 -11.62 9.35
C ILE A 55 8.63 -10.34 8.66
N VAL A 56 7.75 -9.34 8.54
CA VAL A 56 8.06 -8.06 7.91
C VAL A 56 9.18 -7.34 8.67
N GLN A 57 9.10 -7.25 10.00
CA GLN A 57 10.12 -6.57 10.83
C GLN A 57 11.50 -7.23 10.76
N LYS A 58 11.56 -8.53 10.48
CA LYS A 58 12.82 -9.28 10.32
C LYS A 58 13.30 -9.33 8.86
N ALA A 59 12.55 -8.78 7.91
CA ALA A 59 12.93 -8.78 6.50
C ALA A 59 14.09 -7.81 6.25
N GLY A 60 15.06 -8.23 5.43
CA GLY A 60 16.12 -7.33 4.95
C GLY A 60 15.63 -6.33 3.89
N LEU A 61 14.51 -6.64 3.23
CA LEU A 61 13.86 -5.80 2.23
C LEU A 61 12.39 -6.22 2.09
N PHE A 62 11.47 -5.28 2.17
CA PHE A 62 10.06 -5.46 1.84
C PHE A 62 9.82 -5.04 0.39
N VAL A 63 9.15 -5.88 -0.41
CA VAL A 63 8.91 -5.63 -1.83
C VAL A 63 7.42 -5.62 -2.14
N LEU A 64 6.92 -4.52 -2.72
CA LEU A 64 5.52 -4.38 -3.12
C LEU A 64 5.38 -4.12 -4.62
N PRO A 65 5.27 -5.18 -5.46
CA PRO A 65 5.23 -5.07 -6.92
C PRO A 65 3.81 -4.82 -7.48
N SER A 66 2.93 -4.15 -6.73
CA SER A 66 1.51 -3.97 -7.08
C SER A 66 1.29 -3.12 -8.33
N GLN A 67 0.26 -3.40 -9.12
CA GLN A 67 -0.13 -2.55 -10.25
C GLN A 67 -1.15 -1.48 -9.87
N ILE A 68 -1.96 -1.76 -8.85
CA ILE A 68 -3.04 -0.91 -8.36
C ILE A 68 -3.10 -1.08 -6.85
N GLU A 69 -3.23 0.04 -6.13
CA GLU A 69 -3.38 0.06 -4.68
C GLU A 69 -4.32 1.20 -4.27
N GLY A 70 -5.04 1.00 -3.17
CA GLY A 70 -5.72 2.07 -2.45
C GLY A 70 -4.72 2.77 -1.55
N LEU A 71 -4.77 2.45 -0.25
CA LEU A 71 -3.70 2.77 0.69
C LEU A 71 -2.98 1.46 1.07
N PRO A 72 -1.70 1.28 0.70
CA PRO A 72 -1.00 0.02 0.92
C PRO A 72 -0.57 -0.11 2.39
N LEU A 73 -1.43 -0.67 3.24
CA LEU A 73 -1.17 -0.81 4.67
C LEU A 73 0.12 -1.59 4.98
N ALA A 74 0.37 -2.68 4.25
CA ALA A 74 1.59 -3.48 4.41
C ALA A 74 2.88 -2.68 4.12
N LEU A 75 2.82 -1.74 3.16
CA LEU A 75 3.94 -0.84 2.88
C LEU A 75 4.12 0.17 4.02
N LEU A 76 3.04 0.75 4.55
CA LEU A 76 3.11 1.65 5.70
C LEU A 76 3.67 0.96 6.95
N GLU A 77 3.26 -0.28 7.20
CA GLU A 77 3.76 -1.11 8.31
C GLU A 77 5.26 -1.38 8.17
N ALA A 78 5.73 -1.76 6.97
CA ALA A 78 7.15 -1.96 6.70
C ALA A 78 7.95 -0.66 6.89
N MET A 79 7.47 0.45 6.32
CA MET A 79 8.12 1.76 6.46
C MET A 79 8.18 2.23 7.92
N GLY A 80 7.07 2.15 8.67
CA GLY A 80 7.02 2.53 10.09
C GLY A 80 7.86 1.60 10.98
N GLY A 81 8.04 0.34 10.57
CA GLY A 81 8.94 -0.61 11.22
C GLY A 81 10.42 -0.40 10.92
N GLY A 82 10.79 0.59 10.10
CA GLY A 82 12.18 0.83 9.71
C GLY A 82 12.73 -0.25 8.77
N VAL A 83 11.86 -0.94 8.04
CA VAL A 83 12.24 -1.97 7.07
C VAL A 83 12.49 -1.29 5.72
N PRO A 84 13.63 -1.56 5.04
CA PRO A 84 13.86 -1.06 3.69
C PRO A 84 12.75 -1.49 2.72
N THR A 85 12.32 -0.60 1.83
CA THR A 85 11.21 -0.86 0.90
C THR A 85 11.59 -0.68 -0.56
N LEU A 86 11.07 -1.57 -1.41
CA LEU A 86 11.13 -1.49 -2.87
C LEU A 86 9.71 -1.66 -3.41
N ALA A 87 9.17 -0.70 -4.15
CA ALA A 87 7.83 -0.83 -4.70
C ALA A 87 7.74 -0.42 -6.17
N SER A 88 6.67 -0.85 -6.82
CA SER A 88 6.36 -0.40 -8.18
C SER A 88 6.02 1.10 -8.19
N ASN A 89 6.32 1.79 -9.29
CA ASN A 89 6.07 3.22 -9.45
C ASN A 89 4.62 3.49 -9.86
N ILE A 90 3.71 3.37 -8.90
CA ILE A 90 2.31 3.80 -9.00
C ILE A 90 2.08 5.07 -8.17
N PRO A 91 1.04 5.88 -8.45
CA PRO A 91 0.84 7.18 -7.80
C PRO A 91 0.88 7.13 -6.27
N VAL A 92 0.26 6.12 -5.64
CA VAL A 92 0.27 6.01 -4.17
C VAL A 92 1.64 5.61 -3.62
N HIS A 93 2.37 4.71 -4.27
CA HIS A 93 3.74 4.36 -3.85
C HIS A 93 4.68 5.56 -4.00
N LEU A 94 4.53 6.35 -5.07
CA LEU A 94 5.35 7.54 -5.27
C LEU A 94 5.18 8.54 -4.13
N GLN A 95 3.95 8.76 -3.65
CA GLN A 95 3.68 9.65 -2.51
C GLN A 95 4.38 9.18 -1.22
N LEU A 96 4.45 7.87 -0.99
CA LEU A 96 5.04 7.28 0.21
C LEU A 96 6.56 7.15 0.12
N ILE A 97 7.10 6.76 -1.03
CA ILE A 97 8.50 6.33 -1.18
C ILE A 97 9.42 7.43 -1.75
N ALA A 98 8.87 8.43 -2.46
CA ALA A 98 9.67 9.55 -2.99
C ALA A 98 10.50 10.25 -1.90
N ASN A 99 11.47 11.09 -2.28
CA ASN A 99 12.32 11.81 -1.33
C ASN A 99 13.16 10.87 -0.44
N ASN A 100 13.78 9.85 -1.04
CA ASN A 100 14.74 8.97 -0.36
C ASN A 100 14.14 8.18 0.82
N ARG A 101 12.91 7.66 0.65
CA ARG A 101 12.21 6.80 1.64
C ARG A 101 12.08 5.34 1.18
N GLY A 102 12.82 4.97 0.13
CA GLY A 102 12.87 3.63 -0.44
C GLY A 102 13.14 3.68 -1.94
N LEU A 103 12.98 2.54 -2.58
CA LEU A 103 13.25 2.37 -4.01
C LEU A 103 11.96 2.21 -4.81
N LEU A 104 11.96 2.73 -6.04
CA LEU A 104 10.87 2.61 -6.98
C LEU A 104 11.36 1.99 -8.29
N PHE A 105 10.55 1.11 -8.89
CA PHE A 105 10.78 0.56 -10.22
C PHE A 105 9.51 0.67 -11.09
N PRO A 106 9.61 0.81 -12.42
CA PRO A 106 8.44 0.88 -13.29
C PRO A 106 7.51 -0.33 -13.16
N VAL A 107 6.20 -0.10 -13.25
CA VAL A 107 5.19 -1.16 -13.24
C VAL A 107 5.38 -2.05 -14.47
N ASN A 108 5.23 -3.37 -14.29
CA ASN A 108 5.35 -4.37 -15.35
C ASN A 108 6.72 -4.43 -16.05
N ASP A 109 7.77 -3.92 -15.39
CA ASP A 109 9.14 -3.99 -15.88
C ASP A 109 9.97 -4.97 -15.05
N LEU A 110 10.13 -6.18 -15.59
CA LEU A 110 10.88 -7.24 -14.94
C LEU A 110 12.38 -6.92 -14.84
N GLU A 111 12.96 -6.25 -15.83
CA GLU A 111 14.38 -5.91 -15.84
C GLU A 111 14.68 -4.84 -14.79
N ALA A 112 13.88 -3.77 -14.75
CA ALA A 112 14.02 -2.74 -13.74
C ALA A 112 13.75 -3.27 -12.32
N CYS A 113 12.78 -4.17 -12.15
CA CYS A 113 12.55 -4.86 -10.87
C CYS A 113 13.80 -5.66 -10.44
N THR A 114 14.39 -6.43 -11.36
CA THR A 114 15.59 -7.23 -11.11
C THR A 114 16.79 -6.36 -10.76
N ASN A 115 17.02 -5.28 -11.50
CA ASN A 115 18.10 -4.33 -11.26
C ASN A 115 17.94 -3.63 -9.91
N SER A 116 16.72 -3.24 -9.54
CA SER A 116 16.44 -2.58 -8.27
C SER A 116 16.61 -3.53 -7.08
N LEU A 117 16.18 -4.80 -7.21
CA LEU A 117 16.46 -5.85 -6.23
C LEU A 117 17.95 -6.08 -6.04
N ASN A 118 18.70 -6.20 -7.14
CA ASN A 118 20.14 -6.38 -7.08
C ASN A 118 20.84 -5.19 -6.43
N TRP A 119 20.44 -3.97 -6.78
CA TRP A 119 20.99 -2.77 -6.15
C TRP A 119 20.71 -2.77 -4.64
N ALA A 120 19.47 -3.04 -4.24
CA ALA A 120 19.05 -3.10 -2.84
C ALA A 120 19.92 -4.08 -2.02
N ILE A 121 20.15 -5.28 -2.55
CA ILE A 121 20.95 -6.32 -1.89
C ILE A 121 22.41 -5.90 -1.70
N ASN A 122 22.97 -5.14 -2.65
CA ASN A 122 24.38 -4.72 -2.63
C ASN A 122 24.64 -3.37 -1.95
N HIS A 123 23.59 -2.63 -1.55
CA HIS A 123 23.70 -1.29 -0.94
C HIS A 123 22.92 -1.19 0.39
N PRO A 124 23.24 -2.05 1.39
CA PRO A 124 22.48 -2.12 2.63
C PRO A 124 22.59 -0.85 3.48
N GLN A 125 23.69 -0.07 3.36
CA GLN A 125 23.87 1.16 4.12
C GLN A 125 22.94 2.26 3.62
N GLU A 126 22.85 2.41 2.30
CA GLU A 126 21.95 3.36 1.64
C GLU A 126 20.49 3.00 1.89
N LEU A 127 20.16 1.71 1.84
CA LEU A 127 18.83 1.22 2.21
C LEU A 127 18.47 1.54 3.66
N ALA A 128 19.41 1.39 4.60
CA ALA A 128 19.16 1.70 6.02
C ALA A 128 18.87 3.20 6.21
N VAL A 129 19.55 4.09 5.48
CA VAL A 129 19.25 5.52 5.48
C VAL A 129 17.84 5.78 4.93
N MET A 130 17.47 5.15 3.81
CA MET A 130 16.12 5.28 3.23
C MET A 130 15.04 4.79 4.18
N ALA A 131 15.25 3.65 4.83
CA ALA A 131 14.32 3.05 5.78
C ALA A 131 14.10 3.94 7.00
N LYS A 132 15.17 4.58 7.51
CA LYS A 132 15.07 5.55 8.59
C LYS A 132 14.24 6.78 8.18
N ASN A 133 14.50 7.36 7.00
CA ASN A 133 13.70 8.48 6.50
C ASN A 133 12.23 8.10 6.32
N ALA A 134 11.97 6.87 5.87
CA ALA A 134 10.63 6.33 5.72
C ALA A 134 9.91 6.23 7.07
N GLN A 135 10.59 5.69 8.08
CA GLN A 135 10.08 5.57 9.44
C GLN A 135 9.72 6.94 10.02
N GLU A 136 10.64 7.91 9.95
CA GLU A 136 10.41 9.28 10.44
C GLU A 136 9.20 9.94 9.76
N TYR A 137 9.03 9.72 8.44
CA TYR A 137 7.86 10.21 7.71
C TYR A 137 6.55 9.56 8.17
N ILE A 138 6.53 8.23 8.34
CA ILE A 138 5.33 7.52 8.79
C ILE A 138 4.95 7.93 10.20
N GLU A 139 5.91 8.10 11.11
CA GLU A 139 5.68 8.59 12.47
C GLU A 139 5.09 10.01 12.47
N ALA A 140 5.56 10.89 11.59
CA ALA A 140 5.08 12.27 11.51
C ALA A 140 3.69 12.41 10.85
N ASP A 141 3.42 11.64 9.79
CA ASP A 141 2.27 11.87 8.90
C ASP A 141 1.18 10.81 8.94
N TYR A 142 1.49 9.59 9.41
CA TYR A 142 0.57 8.45 9.42
C TYR A 142 0.35 7.86 10.81
N ASN A 143 0.66 8.61 11.88
CA ASN A 143 0.34 8.17 13.24
C ASN A 143 -1.16 8.30 13.55
N TRP A 144 -1.65 7.34 14.35
CA TRP A 144 -3.07 7.25 14.71
C TRP A 144 -3.58 8.49 15.45
N GLU A 145 -2.76 9.09 16.31
CA GLU A 145 -3.18 10.24 17.11
C GLU A 145 -3.54 11.45 16.24
N LYS A 146 -2.68 11.76 15.24
CA LYS A 146 -2.92 12.80 14.24
C LYS A 146 -4.15 12.50 13.41
N ILE A 147 -4.24 11.30 12.84
CA ILE A 147 -5.36 10.90 11.97
C ILE A 147 -6.69 10.97 12.73
N THR A 148 -6.75 10.46 13.96
CA THR A 148 -7.96 10.53 14.79
C THR A 148 -8.31 11.97 15.13
N THR A 149 -7.33 12.79 15.48
CA THR A 149 -7.54 14.21 15.85
C THR A 149 -8.11 15.01 14.69
N GLU A 150 -7.52 14.88 13.50
CA GLU A 150 -7.97 15.56 12.29
C GLU A 150 -9.36 15.10 11.86
N THR A 151 -9.59 13.78 11.86
CA THR A 151 -10.89 13.18 11.51
C THR A 151 -11.99 13.63 12.48
N LEU A 152 -11.72 13.61 13.79
CA LEU A 152 -12.66 14.08 14.80
C LEU A 152 -12.91 15.59 14.69
N GLY A 153 -11.87 16.38 14.37
CA GLY A 153 -11.99 17.81 14.09
C GLY A 153 -12.95 18.08 12.94
N LEU A 154 -12.82 17.35 11.83
CA LEU A 154 -13.72 17.43 10.69
C LEU A 154 -15.17 17.06 11.08
N TYR A 155 -15.37 15.96 11.80
CA TYR A 155 -16.70 15.58 12.28
C TYR A 155 -17.33 16.65 13.18
N LYS A 156 -16.57 17.22 14.12
CA LYS A 156 -17.03 18.33 14.96
C LYS A 156 -17.41 19.56 14.12
N GLN A 157 -16.62 19.93 13.11
CA GLN A 157 -16.95 21.05 12.22
C GLN A 157 -18.23 20.82 11.42
N LEU A 158 -18.44 19.60 10.91
CA LEU A 158 -19.65 19.26 10.14
C LEU A 158 -20.89 19.24 11.04
N CYS A 159 -20.78 18.75 12.27
CA CYS A 159 -21.88 18.75 13.24
C CYS A 159 -22.17 20.15 13.83
N ALA A 160 -21.17 21.04 13.91
CA ALA A 160 -21.33 22.39 14.43
C ALA A 160 -21.91 23.39 13.41
N LYS A 161 -22.00 23.03 12.13
CA LYS A 161 -22.66 23.86 11.12
C LYS A 161 -24.17 23.91 11.40
N PRO A 162 -24.78 25.10 11.59
CA PRO A 162 -26.20 25.19 11.90
C PRO A 162 -27.06 24.62 10.76
N GLN A 163 -28.16 23.95 11.14
CA GLN A 163 -29.22 23.37 10.29
C GLN A 163 -29.83 24.33 9.24
N GLY A 164 -29.41 25.61 9.23
CA GLY A 164 -29.92 26.67 8.36
C GLY A 164 -29.61 26.50 6.87
N ALA A 165 -28.61 25.69 6.49
CA ALA A 165 -28.37 25.37 5.08
C ALA A 165 -29.31 24.27 4.56
N ARG A 166 -29.71 23.33 5.42
CA ARG A 166 -30.63 22.24 5.07
C ARG A 166 -32.06 22.74 4.90
N ASN A 167 -32.50 23.67 5.74
CA ASN A 167 -33.84 24.26 5.64
C ASN A 167 -33.99 25.15 4.40
N ARG A 168 -32.96 25.89 3.98
CA ARG A 168 -33.03 26.73 2.75
C ARG A 168 -33.21 25.91 1.47
N LEU A 169 -32.63 24.70 1.41
CA LEU A 169 -32.80 23.82 0.24
C LEU A 169 -34.22 23.24 0.20
N ILE A 170 -34.75 22.82 1.36
CA ILE A 170 -36.13 22.32 1.48
C ILE A 170 -37.15 23.44 1.20
N ASP A 171 -36.93 24.64 1.72
CA ASP A 171 -37.79 25.82 1.48
C ASP A 171 -37.75 26.27 0.00
N ALA A 172 -36.59 26.16 -0.67
CA ALA A 172 -36.46 26.46 -2.09
C ALA A 172 -37.19 25.44 -2.98
N ILE A 173 -37.12 24.14 -2.62
CA ILE A 173 -37.85 23.07 -3.32
C ILE A 173 -39.36 23.23 -3.11
N ALA A 174 -39.82 23.51 -1.88
CA ALA A 174 -41.24 23.73 -1.57
C ALA A 174 -41.81 24.97 -2.27
N LYS A 175 -41.05 26.08 -2.36
CA LYS A 175 -41.48 27.29 -3.09
C LYS A 175 -41.60 27.09 -4.60
N ASN A 176 -40.79 26.21 -5.19
CA ASN A 176 -40.90 25.86 -6.61
C ASN A 176 -42.07 24.90 -6.88
N TYR A 177 -42.39 24.00 -5.94
CA TYR A 177 -43.53 23.08 -6.06
C TYR A 177 -44.89 23.79 -6.10
N HIS A 178 -45.05 24.89 -5.36
CA HIS A 178 -46.30 25.68 -5.38
C HIS A 178 -46.45 26.64 -6.57
N ARG A 179 -45.41 26.78 -7.41
CA ARG A 179 -45.43 27.67 -8.59
C ARG A 179 -45.60 26.96 -9.93
N GLY A 180 -45.50 25.63 -9.97
CA GLY A 180 -45.62 24.85 -11.20
C GLY A 180 -46.81 23.90 -11.16
N ASN A 181 -47.97 24.33 -11.66
CA ASN A 181 -48.87 23.40 -12.32
C ASN A 181 -48.11 22.82 -13.52
N MET A 182 -47.83 21.52 -13.51
CA MET A 182 -47.45 20.81 -14.73
C MET A 182 -48.29 19.54 -14.78
N GLU A 183 -49.19 19.54 -15.76
CA GLU A 183 -50.08 18.45 -16.13
C GLU A 183 -49.28 17.16 -16.35
N ILE A 184 -49.75 16.09 -15.74
CA ILE A 184 -49.41 14.73 -16.14
C ILE A 184 -50.15 14.51 -17.45
N ILE A 185 -49.40 14.44 -18.56
CA ILE A 185 -49.90 13.86 -19.80
C ILE A 185 -49.69 12.35 -19.65
N ASP A 186 -50.78 11.61 -19.78
CA ASP A 186 -50.87 10.14 -19.76
C ASP A 186 -49.92 9.45 -20.75
#